data_AF-A0AAV8Q2J6-F1
#
_entry.id   AF-A0AAV8Q2J6-F1
#
_cell.length_a   1.000
_cell.length_b   1.000
_cell.length_c   1.000
_cell.angle_alpha   90.00
_cell.angle_beta   90.00
_cell.angle_gamma   90.00
#
_symmetry.space_group_name_H-M   'P 1'
#
loop_
_entity.id
_entity.type
_entity.pdbx_description
1 polymer ?
#
loop_
_entity_poly.entity_id
_entity_poly.type
_entity_poly.pdbx_seq_one_letter_code
_entity_poly.pdbx_strand_id
1 'polypeptide(L)'
;MRFATTVSLHRWNLFGRVSQRWLSYLSTLERIACKPLLGSRELISMETEVNQDGRSCEKLHLGNYRWISYGEAFKAVCNIASGLLQLGIGKNDRIAIFCETRAEWLLALQGCFRRNLTVVTAYASLGEHALCHSLNEVAKQAGLDRFEIPAKIKLIPEPWTPESGKVTAALKLKREIIRKAYADDLYA
;
A
#
# COMPACT_ATOMS: atom_id res chain seq x y z
N MET A 1 -16.54 -12.61 39.25
CA MET A 1 -16.48 -11.60 40.33
C MET A 1 -17.05 -10.29 39.81
N ARG A 2 -18.11 -9.78 40.45
CA ARG A 2 -18.76 -8.50 40.12
C ARG A 2 -18.20 -7.44 41.05
N PHE A 3 -17.60 -6.38 40.52
CA PHE A 3 -17.36 -5.14 41.28
C PHE A 3 -18.35 -4.09 40.77
N ALA A 4 -19.27 -3.68 41.64
CA ALA A 4 -20.13 -2.53 41.43
C ALA A 4 -19.79 -1.51 42.51
N THR A 5 -19.17 -0.40 42.13
CA THR A 5 -19.01 0.79 42.97
C THR A 5 -19.98 1.87 42.49
N THR A 6 -20.86 2.28 43.40
CA THR A 6 -21.87 3.32 43.21
C THR A 6 -21.20 4.68 43.07
N VAL A 7 -21.23 5.29 41.89
CA VAL A 7 -20.76 6.67 41.65
C VAL A 7 -21.91 7.50 41.08
N SER A 8 -22.23 8.59 41.78
CA SER A 8 -23.20 9.67 41.53
C SER A 8 -23.80 9.80 40.11
N LEU A 9 -25.14 9.80 40.06
CA LEU A 9 -26.00 9.73 38.87
C LEU A 9 -25.95 10.93 37.90
N HIS A 10 -25.33 12.06 38.24
CA HIS A 10 -25.29 13.22 37.34
C HIS A 10 -24.16 13.17 36.28
N ARG A 11 -23.20 12.23 36.40
CA ARG A 11 -22.11 12.03 35.43
C ARG A 11 -22.40 10.91 34.41
N TRP A 12 -23.53 10.22 34.52
CA TRP A 12 -23.89 9.03 33.74
C TRP A 12 -24.52 9.30 32.37
N ASN A 13 -25.08 10.50 32.12
CA ASN A 13 -25.74 10.80 30.84
C ASN A 13 -24.78 10.98 29.65
N LEU A 14 -23.48 11.19 29.93
CA LEU A 14 -22.41 11.19 28.92
C LEU A 14 -21.86 9.77 28.70
N PHE A 15 -21.67 9.00 29.78
CA PHE A 15 -21.24 7.59 29.68
C PHE A 15 -22.29 6.70 29.02
N GLY A 16 -23.59 6.92 29.27
CA GLY A 16 -24.68 6.18 28.64
C GLY A 16 -24.82 6.44 27.13
N ARG A 17 -24.58 7.67 26.66
CA ARG A 17 -24.61 7.98 25.21
C ARG A 17 -23.38 7.47 24.48
N VAL A 18 -22.21 7.53 25.11
CA VAL A 18 -20.98 6.94 24.57
C VAL A 18 -21.10 5.41 24.55
N SER A 19 -21.61 4.78 25.61
CA SER A 19 -21.79 3.32 25.65
C SER A 19 -22.79 2.82 24.61
N GLN A 20 -23.90 3.52 24.39
CA GLN A 20 -24.88 3.14 23.36
C GLN A 20 -24.32 3.29 21.94
N ARG A 21 -23.55 4.35 21.66
CA ARG A 21 -22.85 4.48 20.36
C ARG A 21 -21.80 3.39 20.16
N TRP A 22 -21.05 3.06 21.20
CA TRP A 22 -20.07 1.98 21.15
C TRP A 22 -20.72 0.61 20.91
N LEU A 23 -21.83 0.30 21.58
CA LEU A 23 -22.58 -0.94 21.37
C LEU A 23 -23.23 -1.00 19.97
N SER A 24 -23.78 0.11 19.49
CA SER A 24 -24.29 0.23 18.12
C SER A 24 -23.17 0.08 17.09
N TYR A 25 -21.97 0.57 17.39
CA TYR A 25 -20.80 0.43 16.54
C TYR A 25 -20.32 -1.02 16.50
N LEU A 26 -20.19 -1.69 17.65
CA LEU A 26 -19.78 -3.10 17.74
C LEU A 26 -20.78 -4.03 17.03
N SER A 27 -22.08 -3.86 17.27
CA SER A 27 -23.12 -4.62 16.56
C SER A 27 -23.12 -4.37 15.05
N THR A 28 -22.79 -3.15 14.62
CA THR A 28 -22.61 -2.84 13.20
C THR A 28 -21.39 -3.56 12.64
N LEU A 29 -20.26 -3.54 13.35
CA LEU A 29 -19.03 -4.23 12.95
C LEU A 29 -19.27 -5.74 12.80
N GLU A 30 -19.95 -6.38 13.74
CA GLU A 30 -20.30 -7.81 13.67
C GLU A 30 -21.16 -8.11 12.43
N ARG A 31 -22.15 -7.25 12.15
CA ARG A 31 -23.05 -7.43 11.01
C ARG A 31 -22.40 -7.19 9.65
N ILE A 32 -21.41 -6.30 9.57
CA ILE A 32 -20.74 -5.97 8.30
C ILE A 32 -19.47 -6.79 8.08
N ALA A 33 -18.89 -7.40 9.12
CA ALA A 33 -17.60 -8.09 9.05
C ALA A 33 -17.55 -9.14 7.93
N CYS A 34 -18.61 -9.91 7.74
CA CYS A 34 -18.68 -10.96 6.71
C CYS A 34 -19.13 -10.46 5.33
N LYS A 35 -19.47 -9.17 5.17
CA LYS A 35 -19.90 -8.63 3.87
C LYS A 35 -18.70 -8.42 2.95
N PRO A 36 -18.85 -8.62 1.62
CA PRO A 36 -17.79 -8.32 0.67
C PRO A 36 -17.48 -6.81 0.66
N LEU A 37 -16.20 -6.46 0.58
CA LEU A 37 -15.69 -5.07 0.54
C LEU A 37 -14.89 -4.80 -0.73
N LEU A 38 -13.77 -5.50 -0.95
CA LEU A 38 -12.91 -5.29 -2.12
C LEU A 38 -12.95 -6.54 -3.00
N GLY A 39 -13.23 -6.34 -4.29
CA GLY A 39 -13.21 -7.39 -5.31
C GLY A 39 -12.03 -7.19 -6.24
N SER A 40 -11.24 -8.25 -6.47
CA SER A 40 -10.18 -8.26 -7.48
C SER A 40 -10.35 -9.45 -8.42
N ARG A 41 -9.79 -9.35 -9.62
CA ARG A 41 -9.76 -10.44 -10.60
C ARG A 41 -8.31 -10.73 -10.95
N GLU A 42 -7.98 -12.00 -11.04
CA GLU A 42 -6.67 -12.42 -11.51
C GLU A 42 -6.57 -12.22 -13.02
N LEU A 43 -5.42 -11.74 -13.49
CA LEU A 43 -5.12 -11.66 -14.91
C LEU A 43 -4.69 -13.06 -15.38
N ILE A 44 -5.50 -13.68 -16.24
CA ILE A 44 -5.23 -15.02 -16.78
C ILE A 44 -4.32 -14.92 -18.00
N SER A 45 -4.66 -14.06 -18.95
CA SER A 45 -3.85 -13.83 -20.16
C SER A 45 -4.07 -12.44 -20.72
N MET A 46 -3.14 -12.00 -21.57
CA MET A 46 -3.19 -10.75 -22.30
C MET A 46 -2.94 -11.04 -23.77
N GLU A 47 -3.86 -10.63 -24.63
CA GLU A 47 -3.77 -10.81 -26.09
C GLU A 47 -3.66 -9.44 -26.74
N THR A 48 -2.70 -9.25 -27.64
CA THR A 48 -2.59 -8.02 -28.41
C THR A 48 -3.30 -8.20 -29.74
N GLU A 49 -4.45 -7.57 -29.90
CA GLU A 49 -5.18 -7.52 -31.17
C GLU A 49 -4.73 -6.25 -31.92
N VAL A 50 -4.16 -6.42 -33.11
CA VAL A 50 -3.86 -5.28 -34.00
C VAL A 50 -5.09 -5.00 -34.84
N ASN A 51 -5.71 -3.84 -34.63
CA ASN A 51 -6.84 -3.40 -35.44
C ASN A 51 -6.39 -3.15 -36.89
N GLN A 52 -7.35 -3.19 -37.82
CA GLN A 52 -7.11 -2.92 -39.25
C GLN A 52 -6.47 -1.53 -39.50
N ASP A 53 -6.63 -0.60 -38.56
CA ASP A 53 -6.02 0.74 -38.56
C ASP A 53 -4.55 0.76 -38.06
N GLY A 54 -3.92 -0.39 -37.80
CA GLY A 54 -2.56 -0.50 -37.29
C GLY A 54 -2.39 -0.16 -35.80
N ARG A 55 -3.48 0.15 -35.09
CA ARG A 55 -3.48 0.38 -33.64
C ARG A 55 -3.55 -0.96 -32.90
N SER A 56 -2.59 -1.23 -32.02
CA SER A 56 -2.64 -2.38 -31.11
C SER A 56 -3.56 -2.08 -29.92
N CYS A 57 -4.43 -3.03 -29.60
CA CYS A 57 -5.21 -3.04 -28.37
C CYS A 57 -4.85 -4.28 -27.56
N GLU A 58 -4.58 -4.10 -26.28
CA GLU A 58 -4.36 -5.20 -25.35
C GLU A 58 -5.71 -5.63 -24.74
N LYS A 59 -6.08 -6.86 -25.00
CA LYS A 59 -7.27 -7.51 -24.47
C LYS A 59 -6.89 -8.37 -23.29
N LEU A 60 -7.43 -8.02 -22.12
CA LEU A 60 -7.15 -8.70 -20.88
C LEU A 60 -8.21 -9.79 -20.62
N HIS A 61 -7.76 -11.03 -20.49
CA HIS A 61 -8.59 -12.14 -20.04
C HIS A 61 -8.48 -12.24 -18.53
N LEU A 62 -9.56 -11.86 -17.84
CA LEU A 62 -9.61 -11.78 -16.39
C LEU A 62 -10.42 -12.95 -15.83
N GLY A 63 -9.94 -13.56 -14.74
CA GLY A 63 -10.61 -14.64 -14.03
C GLY A 63 -11.85 -14.20 -13.27
N ASN A 64 -12.32 -15.07 -12.37
CA ASN A 64 -13.46 -14.78 -11.51
C ASN A 64 -13.13 -13.73 -10.44
N TYR A 65 -14.16 -13.02 -9.97
CA TYR A 65 -13.99 -12.11 -8.84
C TYR A 65 -13.65 -12.89 -7.57
N ARG A 66 -12.57 -12.47 -6.94
CA ARG A 66 -12.23 -12.82 -5.57
C ARG A 66 -12.55 -11.63 -4.68
N TRP A 67 -13.37 -11.86 -3.67
CA TRP A 67 -13.75 -10.83 -2.71
C TRP A 67 -13.00 -11.03 -1.40
N ILE A 68 -12.62 -9.92 -0.78
CA ILE A 68 -12.26 -9.88 0.63
C ILE A 68 -13.39 -9.20 1.40
N SER A 69 -13.69 -9.73 2.57
CA SER A 69 -14.70 -9.19 3.47
C SER A 69 -14.19 -7.99 4.28
N TYR A 70 -15.10 -7.23 4.89
CA TYR A 70 -14.72 -6.15 5.81
C TYR A 70 -13.83 -6.63 6.96
N GLY A 71 -14.11 -7.81 7.52
CA GLY A 71 -13.34 -8.40 8.61
C GLY A 71 -11.92 -8.78 8.19
N GLU A 72 -11.77 -9.39 7.01
CA GLU A 72 -10.46 -9.73 6.44
C GLU A 72 -9.66 -8.48 6.10
N ALA A 73 -10.29 -7.48 5.47
CA ALA A 73 -9.67 -6.20 5.17
C ALA A 73 -9.19 -5.51 6.46
N PHE A 74 -10.03 -5.47 7.51
CA PHE A 74 -9.66 -4.91 8.79
C PHE A 74 -8.47 -5.63 9.43
N LYS A 75 -8.45 -6.97 9.37
CA LYS A 75 -7.31 -7.78 9.84
C LYS A 75 -6.03 -7.46 9.07
N ALA A 76 -6.10 -7.39 7.73
CA ALA A 76 -4.97 -7.02 6.89
C ALA A 76 -4.44 -5.63 7.22
N VAL A 77 -5.33 -4.64 7.36
CA VAL A 77 -5.00 -3.27 7.76
C VAL A 77 -4.30 -3.22 9.13
N CYS A 78 -4.81 -3.96 10.12
CA CYS A 78 -4.19 -4.05 11.45
C CYS A 78 -2.80 -4.71 11.39
N ASN A 79 -2.64 -5.76 10.58
CA ASN A 79 -1.35 -6.42 10.38
C ASN A 79 -0.33 -5.49 9.73
N ILE A 80 -0.72 -4.74 8.67
CA ILE A 80 0.13 -3.74 8.02
C ILE A 80 0.57 -2.67 9.03
N ALA A 81 -0.39 -2.10 9.77
CA ALA A 81 -0.11 -1.09 10.79
C ALA A 81 0.86 -1.59 11.88
N SER A 82 0.75 -2.87 12.26
CA SER A 82 1.62 -3.50 13.26
C SER A 82 3.00 -3.80 12.70
N GLY A 83 3.11 -4.22 11.44
CA GLY A 83 4.38 -4.42 10.74
C GLY A 83 5.16 -3.12 10.58
N LEU A 84 4.49 -2.03 10.18
CA LEU A 84 5.12 -0.70 10.09
C LEU A 84 5.68 -0.25 11.45
N LEU A 85 4.96 -0.50 12.54
CA LEU A 85 5.44 -0.22 13.89
C LEU A 85 6.67 -1.07 14.25
N GLN A 86 6.66 -2.36 13.91
CA GLN A 86 7.78 -3.26 14.19
C GLN A 86 9.05 -2.86 13.42
N LEU A 87 8.90 -2.24 12.25
CA LEU A 87 10.00 -1.64 11.48
C LEU A 87 10.50 -0.31 12.04
N GLY A 88 9.89 0.19 13.12
CA GLY A 88 10.26 1.46 13.76
C GLY A 88 9.60 2.70 13.16
N ILE A 89 8.63 2.53 12.25
CA ILE A 89 7.99 3.66 11.56
C ILE A 89 6.96 4.34 12.48
N GLY A 90 7.13 5.64 12.69
CA GLY A 90 6.37 6.48 13.62
C GLY A 90 5.76 7.73 12.98
N LYS A 91 5.10 8.56 13.80
CA LYS A 91 4.26 9.70 13.35
C LYS A 91 4.95 10.74 12.46
N ASN A 92 6.27 10.87 12.59
CA ASN A 92 7.05 11.85 11.82
C ASN A 92 7.54 11.29 10.48
N ASP A 93 7.37 9.99 10.28
CA ASP A 93 7.82 9.33 9.06
C ASP A 93 6.79 9.50 7.95
N ARG A 94 7.32 9.49 6.73
CA ARG A 94 6.54 9.60 5.51
C ARG A 94 6.67 8.30 4.73
N ILE A 95 5.55 7.72 4.34
CA ILE A 95 5.53 6.51 3.54
C ILE A 95 5.10 6.86 2.12
N ALA A 96 5.96 6.57 1.15
CA ALA A 96 5.58 6.62 -0.25
C ALA A 96 4.99 5.27 -0.69
N ILE A 97 3.78 5.31 -1.27
CA ILE A 97 3.14 4.14 -1.87
C ILE A 97 3.06 4.38 -3.37
N PHE A 98 3.82 3.58 -4.12
CA PHE A 98 3.79 3.54 -5.58
C PHE A 98 3.11 2.24 -6.04
N CYS A 99 1.87 2.36 -6.52
CA CYS A 99 1.10 1.22 -7.01
C CYS A 99 -0.04 1.71 -7.92
N GLU A 100 -0.60 0.79 -8.70
CA GLU A 100 -1.90 0.99 -9.34
C GLU A 100 -3.04 0.99 -8.31
N THR A 101 -4.23 1.40 -8.74
CA THR A 101 -5.44 1.39 -7.92
C THR A 101 -5.90 -0.04 -7.66
N ARG A 102 -5.29 -0.69 -6.67
CA ARG A 102 -5.53 -2.08 -6.28
C ARG A 102 -6.04 -2.21 -4.85
N ALA A 103 -6.58 -3.37 -4.51
CA ALA A 103 -7.07 -3.66 -3.16
C ALA A 103 -5.93 -3.53 -2.12
N GLU A 104 -4.74 -4.03 -2.44
CA GLU A 104 -3.56 -3.96 -1.59
C GLU A 104 -3.13 -2.52 -1.32
N TRP A 105 -3.23 -1.64 -2.32
CA TRP A 105 -2.94 -0.21 -2.17
C TRP A 105 -3.88 0.43 -1.14
N LEU A 106 -5.18 0.16 -1.23
CA LEU A 106 -6.16 0.72 -0.30
C LEU A 106 -5.95 0.18 1.12
N LEU A 107 -5.65 -1.11 1.27
CA LEU A 107 -5.36 -1.72 2.57
C LEU A 107 -4.09 -1.11 3.19
N ALA A 108 -3.04 -0.90 2.40
CA ALA A 108 -1.81 -0.26 2.86
C ALA A 108 -2.04 1.19 3.30
N LEU A 109 -2.78 1.96 2.52
CA LEU A 109 -3.18 3.34 2.85
C LEU A 109 -3.93 3.40 4.18
N GLN A 110 -4.93 2.53 4.38
CA GLN A 110 -5.69 2.44 5.62
C GLN A 110 -4.80 2.02 6.80
N GLY A 111 -3.84 1.12 6.58
CA GLY A 111 -2.84 0.73 7.59
C GLY A 111 -2.01 1.92 8.07
N CYS A 112 -1.59 2.78 7.14
CA CYS A 112 -0.86 4.01 7.45
C CYS A 112 -1.73 5.01 8.24
N PHE A 113 -2.98 5.21 7.83
CA PHE A 113 -3.91 6.12 8.51
C PHE A 113 -4.21 5.69 9.95
N ARG A 114 -4.32 4.39 10.23
CA ARG A 114 -4.48 3.88 11.61
C ARG A 114 -3.34 4.27 12.54
N ARG A 115 -2.17 4.60 12.01
CA ARG A 115 -0.98 5.02 12.76
C ARG A 115 -0.73 6.53 12.68
N ASN A 116 -1.64 7.28 12.05
CA ASN A 116 -1.49 8.72 11.80
C ASN A 116 -0.18 9.04 11.06
N LEU A 117 0.15 8.21 10.06
CA LEU A 117 1.33 8.40 9.20
C LEU A 117 0.98 9.28 8.00
N THR A 118 1.95 10.08 7.56
CA THR A 118 1.81 10.88 6.33
C THR A 118 2.11 9.98 5.13
N VAL A 119 1.15 9.84 4.22
CA VAL A 119 1.29 9.01 3.03
C VAL A 119 1.46 9.86 1.79
N VAL A 120 2.43 9.51 0.96
CA VAL A 120 2.67 10.08 -0.35
C VAL A 120 2.24 9.05 -1.38
N THR A 121 1.21 9.37 -2.16
CA THR A 121 0.66 8.45 -3.15
C THR A 121 1.16 8.81 -4.54
N ALA A 122 1.75 7.84 -5.25
CA ALA A 122 2.13 7.99 -6.64
C ALA A 122 1.51 6.86 -7.46
N TYR A 123 0.75 7.22 -8.49
CA TYR A 123 0.14 6.26 -9.39
C TYR A 123 1.18 5.72 -10.39
N ALA A 124 1.05 4.46 -10.79
CA ALA A 124 1.93 3.85 -11.78
C ALA A 124 1.95 4.60 -13.14
N SER A 125 0.88 5.33 -13.46
CA SER A 125 0.74 6.10 -14.70
C SER A 125 1.53 7.43 -14.72
N LEU A 126 2.09 7.88 -13.60
CA LEU A 126 2.76 9.19 -13.52
C LEU A 126 4.08 9.25 -14.30
N GLY A 127 4.66 8.09 -14.65
CA GLY A 127 5.97 7.99 -15.28
C GLY A 127 7.14 8.25 -14.30
N GLU A 128 8.34 7.87 -14.72
CA GLU A 128 9.55 7.88 -13.89
C GLU A 128 9.96 9.28 -13.42
N HIS A 129 9.87 10.27 -14.31
CA HIS A 129 10.27 11.65 -14.02
C HIS A 129 9.39 12.28 -12.92
N ALA A 130 8.06 12.13 -13.04
CA ALA A 130 7.14 12.69 -12.06
C ALA A 130 7.22 11.94 -10.71
N LEU A 131 7.47 10.63 -10.74
CA LEU A 131 7.72 9.83 -9.53
C LEU A 131 8.97 10.32 -8.80
N CYS A 132 10.09 10.48 -9.52
CA CYS A 132 11.35 10.98 -8.97
C CYS A 132 11.16 12.39 -8.38
N HIS A 133 10.50 13.29 -9.10
CA HIS A 133 10.19 14.64 -8.61
C HIS A 133 9.37 14.61 -7.31
N SER A 134 8.29 13.83 -7.27
CA SER A 134 7.40 13.74 -6.10
C SER A 134 8.12 13.20 -4.87
N LEU A 135 8.97 12.17 -5.05
CA LEU A 135 9.77 11.62 -3.96
C LEU A 135 10.81 12.61 -3.46
N ASN A 136 11.48 13.33 -4.36
CA ASN A 136 12.50 14.29 -4.02
C ASN A 136 11.94 15.48 -3.23
N GLU A 137 10.76 16.00 -3.60
CA GLU A 137 10.12 17.07 -2.85
C GLU A 137 9.74 16.64 -1.42
N VAL A 138 9.24 15.42 -1.26
CA VAL A 138 8.92 14.88 0.06
C VAL A 138 10.18 14.64 0.88
N ALA A 139 11.23 14.11 0.27
CA ALA A 139 12.51 13.84 0.94
C ALA A 139 13.18 15.13 1.43
N LYS A 140 13.16 16.19 0.61
CA LYS A 140 13.61 17.53 1.02
C LYS A 140 12.79 18.08 2.19
N GLN A 141 11.47 17.94 2.14
CA GLN A 141 10.59 18.36 3.26
C GLN A 141 10.80 17.54 4.53
N ALA A 142 11.29 16.31 4.41
CA ALA A 142 11.67 15.47 5.54
C ALA A 142 13.07 15.78 6.09
N GLY A 143 13.84 16.65 5.42
CA GLY A 143 15.19 17.03 5.84
C GLY A 143 16.25 15.97 5.58
N LEU A 144 16.03 15.06 4.62
CA LEU A 144 17.01 14.04 4.24
C LEU A 144 18.21 14.65 3.53
N ASP A 145 19.38 14.06 3.74
CA ASP A 145 20.61 14.49 3.09
C ASP A 145 20.61 14.14 1.60
N ARG A 146 21.37 14.89 0.79
CA ARG A 146 21.43 14.69 -0.67
C ARG A 146 21.76 13.25 -1.08
N PHE A 147 22.57 12.52 -0.31
CA PHE A 147 22.95 11.15 -0.62
C PHE A 147 21.86 10.11 -0.29
N GLU A 148 20.85 10.50 0.49
CA GLU A 148 19.67 9.68 0.81
C GLU A 148 18.55 9.86 -0.23
N ILE A 149 18.62 10.96 -1.00
CA ILE A 149 17.61 11.31 -2.00
C ILE A 149 17.99 10.69 -3.35
N PRO A 150 17.12 9.88 -3.98
CA PRO A 150 17.40 9.28 -5.27
C PRO A 150 17.54 10.34 -6.37
N ALA A 151 18.69 10.35 -7.05
CA ALA A 151 18.92 11.25 -8.18
C ALA A 151 18.13 10.84 -9.43
N LYS A 152 17.95 9.53 -9.65
CA LYS A 152 17.22 8.95 -10.77
C LYS A 152 16.48 7.69 -10.34
N ILE A 153 15.37 7.42 -10.99
CA ILE A 153 14.54 6.23 -10.78
C ILE A 153 14.23 5.63 -12.14
N LYS A 154 14.41 4.32 -12.27
CA LYS A 154 14.01 3.53 -13.43
C LYS A 154 13.03 2.46 -12.99
N LEU A 155 11.89 2.37 -13.68
CA LEU A 155 10.91 1.31 -13.48
C LEU A 155 11.18 0.20 -14.48
N ILE A 156 11.33 -1.02 -13.97
CA ILE A 156 11.70 -2.19 -14.75
C ILE A 156 10.56 -3.21 -14.57
N PRO A 157 9.90 -3.66 -15.66
CA PRO A 157 8.84 -4.66 -15.56
C PRO A 157 9.39 -6.05 -15.23
N GLU A 158 10.65 -6.35 -15.58
CA GLU A 158 11.28 -7.64 -15.30
C GLU A 158 11.63 -7.81 -13.81
N PRO A 159 11.14 -8.88 -13.15
CA PRO A 159 11.49 -9.15 -11.77
C PRO A 159 12.97 -9.49 -11.62
N TRP A 160 13.57 -9.05 -10.52
CA TRP A 160 14.96 -9.37 -10.19
C TRP A 160 15.02 -10.72 -9.49
N THR A 161 15.41 -11.75 -10.24
CA THR A 161 15.52 -13.12 -9.71
C THR A 161 16.97 -13.62 -9.80
N PRO A 162 17.34 -14.68 -9.05
CA PRO A 162 18.65 -15.30 -9.17
C PRO A 162 18.94 -15.78 -10.60
N GLU A 163 17.93 -16.29 -11.29
CA GLU A 163 18.01 -16.81 -12.68
C GLU A 163 18.27 -15.69 -13.68
N SER A 164 17.71 -14.49 -13.43
CA SER A 164 17.98 -13.31 -14.26
C SER A 164 19.40 -12.74 -14.05
N GLY A 165 20.18 -13.31 -13.14
CA GLY A 165 21.56 -12.93 -12.84
C GLY A 165 21.73 -11.59 -12.12
N LYS A 166 20.65 -10.90 -11.73
CA LYS A 166 20.69 -9.55 -11.11
C LYS A 166 20.85 -9.58 -9.59
N VAL A 167 20.44 -10.69 -8.97
CA VAL A 167 20.58 -10.93 -7.54
C VAL A 167 21.23 -12.29 -7.27
N THR A 168 21.71 -12.51 -6.04
CA THR A 168 22.14 -13.83 -5.58
C THR A 168 20.93 -14.68 -5.18
N ALA A 169 21.12 -15.99 -4.94
CA ALA A 169 20.09 -16.87 -4.39
C ALA A 169 19.53 -16.38 -3.02
N ALA A 170 20.30 -15.56 -2.30
CA ALA A 170 19.87 -14.91 -1.06
C ALA A 170 19.30 -13.49 -1.29
N LEU A 171 18.90 -13.15 -2.52
CA LEU A 171 18.37 -11.84 -2.93
C LEU A 171 19.30 -10.64 -2.67
N LYS A 172 20.62 -10.87 -2.58
CA LYS A 172 21.61 -9.78 -2.50
C LYS A 172 21.89 -9.21 -3.89
N LEU A 173 21.94 -7.88 -3.99
CA LEU A 173 22.16 -7.16 -5.25
C LEU A 173 23.56 -7.41 -5.83
N LYS A 174 23.63 -7.83 -7.10
CA LYS A 174 24.89 -7.86 -7.86
C LYS A 174 25.12 -6.50 -8.54
N ARG A 175 25.56 -5.53 -7.74
CA ARG A 175 25.66 -4.10 -8.12
C ARG A 175 26.43 -3.85 -9.41
N GLU A 176 27.50 -4.60 -9.67
CA GLU A 176 28.31 -4.45 -10.89
C GLU A 176 27.52 -4.81 -12.16
N ILE A 177 26.82 -5.96 -12.13
CA ILE A 177 25.98 -6.42 -13.25
C ILE A 177 24.85 -5.43 -13.50
N ILE A 178 24.19 -4.96 -12.43
CA ILE A 178 23.09 -3.99 -12.52
C ILE A 178 23.60 -2.67 -13.10
N ARG A 179 24.73 -2.15 -12.61
CA ARG A 179 25.32 -0.90 -13.13
C ARG A 179 25.67 -0.98 -14.60
N LYS A 180 26.20 -2.12 -15.05
CA LYS A 180 26.53 -2.34 -16.46
C LYS A 180 25.28 -2.44 -17.33
N ALA A 181 24.25 -3.13 -16.85
CA ALA A 181 23.01 -3.34 -17.59
C ALA A 181 22.19 -2.06 -17.77
N TYR A 182 22.20 -1.17 -16.78
CA TYR A 182 21.43 0.08 -16.78
C TYR A 182 22.33 1.32 -16.83
N ALA A 183 23.53 1.19 -17.41
CA ALA A 183 24.49 2.29 -17.45
C ALA A 183 23.92 3.49 -18.19
N ASP A 184 23.31 3.26 -19.35
CA ASP A 184 22.74 4.31 -20.20
C ASP A 184 21.54 4.98 -19.49
N ASP A 185 20.66 4.21 -18.84
CA ASP A 185 19.52 4.77 -18.10
C ASP A 185 19.94 5.61 -16.88
N LEU A 186 21.00 5.19 -16.17
CA LEU A 186 21.41 5.82 -14.91
C LEU A 186 22.43 6.95 -15.11
N TYR A 187 23.27 6.89 -16.14
CA TYR A 187 24.40 7.80 -16.32
C TYR A 187 24.31 8.70 -17.57
N ALA A 188 23.33 8.53 -18.47
CA ALA A 188 23.06 9.50 -19.54
C ALA A 188 22.48 10.81 -19.01
#